data_AF-A0A0J7JD70-F1
#
_entry.id   AF-A0A0J7JD70-F1
#
_cell.length_a   1.000
_cell.length_b   1.000
_cell.length_c   1.000
_cell.angle_alpha   90.00
_cell.angle_beta   90.00
_cell.angle_gamma   90.00
#
_symmetry.space_group_name_H-M   'P 1'
#
loop_
_entity.id
_entity.type
_entity.pdbx_description
1 polymer ?
#
loop_
_entity_poly.entity_id
_entity_poly.type
_entity_poly.pdbx_seq_one_letter_code
_entity_poly.pdbx_strand_id
1 'polypeptide(L)'
;MIPGTTPGMPCTGRQLQLLAGVTSLLIAPFLFVGGPDWSSGPVYKSAWNLGHILLFALLTLTVKPWQWLYGWRLWLVVTGVLLAMGIAIELLQYGQHLDMEWRDLLRNLIGSWLIIAWRPLLVSENRKAAGKQLMAAITALLLLFELASVAQVVARQFQMTRQLPALYDFRLDKPSAFWSGPLTASEAHALEGSKSLRIDLGTEAYSGVSLDNFPSDWRGFATLSLTLFNPGTRPLSMTLRINDVEHDRSANAYNDRFNSRLDLQPGVNTVTIPLAAIEQAPEQRSMDMSEVRRLGLFATRLPEPRSVYLLALTLD
;
A
#
# COMPACT_ATOMS: atom_id res chain seq x y z
N MET A 1 -32.81 11.97 62.96
CA MET A 1 -32.01 12.42 61.80
C MET A 1 -30.78 11.53 61.74
N ILE A 2 -30.71 10.62 60.78
CA ILE A 2 -29.53 9.79 60.50
C ILE A 2 -29.05 10.23 59.12
N PRO A 3 -27.81 10.73 58.97
CA PRO A 3 -27.29 11.15 57.67
C PRO A 3 -27.00 9.93 56.80
N GLY A 4 -27.46 9.98 55.55
CA GLY A 4 -27.21 8.96 54.55
C GLY A 4 -25.73 8.87 54.18
N THR A 5 -25.25 7.64 54.07
CA THR A 5 -24.01 7.29 53.39
C THR A 5 -24.35 6.69 52.04
N THR A 6 -24.32 7.50 50.99
CA THR A 6 -24.19 7.01 49.61
C THR A 6 -22.74 6.52 49.41
N PRO A 7 -22.50 5.24 49.05
CA PRO A 7 -21.17 4.78 48.71
C PRO A 7 -20.79 5.34 47.34
N GLY A 8 -19.76 6.17 47.29
CA GLY A 8 -19.15 6.63 46.04
C GLY A 8 -18.63 5.42 45.26
N MET A 9 -19.18 5.17 44.07
CA MET A 9 -18.67 4.15 43.18
C MET A 9 -17.31 4.57 42.59
N PRO A 10 -16.25 3.75 42.68
CA PRO A 10 -15.05 3.90 41.88
C PRO A 10 -15.33 3.38 40.45
N CYS A 11 -16.25 4.03 39.73
CA CYS A 11 -16.77 3.54 38.44
C CYS A 11 -15.79 3.70 37.28
N THR A 12 -14.89 4.69 37.33
CA THR A 12 -14.13 5.14 36.14
C THR A 12 -13.10 4.10 35.66
N GLY A 13 -12.41 3.41 36.57
CA GLY A 13 -11.34 2.47 36.20
C GLY A 13 -11.82 1.10 35.71
N ARG A 14 -13.03 0.69 36.12
CA ARG A 14 -13.68 -0.57 35.69
C ARG A 14 -14.41 -0.37 34.36
N GLN A 15 -15.08 0.76 34.19
CA GLN A 15 -15.71 1.13 32.92
C GLN A 15 -14.70 1.24 31.78
N LEU A 16 -13.54 1.90 32.01
CA LEU A 16 -12.49 2.00 30.99
C LEU A 16 -11.93 0.63 30.57
N GLN A 17 -11.78 -0.31 31.51
CA GLN A 17 -11.29 -1.66 31.22
C GLN A 17 -12.30 -2.47 30.40
N LEU A 18 -13.58 -2.40 30.78
CA LEU A 18 -14.65 -3.07 30.05
C LEU A 18 -14.78 -2.50 28.63
N LEU A 19 -14.72 -1.17 28.49
CA LEU A 19 -14.77 -0.51 27.20
C LEU A 19 -13.55 -0.87 26.34
N ALA A 20 -12.34 -0.87 26.90
CA ALA A 20 -11.14 -1.31 26.20
C ALA A 20 -11.27 -2.78 25.74
N GLY A 21 -11.78 -3.66 26.61
CA GLY A 21 -11.94 -5.09 26.29
C GLY A 21 -12.97 -5.35 25.20
N VAL A 22 -14.13 -4.68 25.27
CA VAL A 22 -15.17 -4.76 24.23
C VAL A 22 -14.62 -4.22 22.90
N THR A 23 -13.95 -3.06 22.92
CA THR A 23 -13.36 -2.48 21.71
C THR A 23 -12.27 -3.39 21.12
N SER A 24 -11.41 -4.00 21.94
CA SER A 24 -10.42 -4.98 21.47
C SER A 24 -11.08 -6.20 20.83
N LEU A 25 -12.14 -6.74 21.43
CA LEU A 25 -12.89 -7.87 20.87
C LEU A 25 -13.57 -7.52 19.54
N LEU A 26 -13.99 -6.27 19.37
CA LEU A 26 -14.58 -5.81 18.11
C LEU A 26 -13.53 -5.59 17.02
N ILE A 27 -12.36 -5.03 17.36
CA ILE A 27 -11.30 -4.70 16.38
C ILE A 27 -10.48 -5.93 15.96
N ALA A 28 -10.26 -6.88 16.87
CA ALA A 28 -9.38 -8.02 16.59
C ALA A 28 -9.80 -8.84 15.36
N PRO A 29 -11.08 -9.24 15.19
CA PRO A 29 -11.51 -9.98 14.01
C PRO A 29 -11.23 -9.24 12.70
N PHE A 30 -11.40 -7.92 12.66
CA PHE A 30 -11.09 -7.15 11.46
C PHE A 30 -9.62 -7.29 11.10
N LEU A 31 -8.71 -7.05 12.04
CA LEU A 31 -7.26 -7.10 11.77
C LEU A 31 -6.76 -8.45 11.25
N PHE A 32 -7.41 -9.55 11.64
CA PHE A 32 -6.99 -10.91 11.27
C PHE A 32 -7.86 -11.56 10.18
N VAL A 33 -9.03 -11.00 9.84
CA VAL A 33 -9.97 -11.56 8.85
C VAL A 33 -10.44 -10.45 7.91
N GLY A 34 -10.12 -10.58 6.62
CA GLY A 34 -10.53 -9.61 5.59
C GLY A 34 -9.70 -8.32 5.56
N GLY A 35 -8.48 -8.34 6.11
CA GLY A 35 -7.53 -7.24 6.01
C GLY A 35 -6.91 -7.07 4.61
N PRO A 36 -6.02 -6.07 4.46
CA PRO A 36 -5.31 -5.81 3.22
C PRO A 36 -4.60 -7.06 2.71
N ASP A 37 -4.81 -7.37 1.45
CA ASP A 37 -4.16 -8.47 0.75
C ASP A 37 -3.01 -7.95 -0.12
N TRP A 38 -2.34 -8.86 -0.85
CA TRP A 38 -1.26 -8.52 -1.76
C TRP A 38 -1.66 -7.47 -2.82
N SER A 39 -2.94 -7.43 -3.22
CA SER A 39 -3.47 -6.54 -4.27
C SER A 39 -3.84 -5.14 -3.75
N SER A 40 -4.04 -5.00 -2.44
CA SER A 40 -4.52 -3.77 -1.82
C SER A 40 -3.56 -2.59 -1.96
N GLY A 41 -4.11 -1.39 -2.12
CA GLY A 41 -3.36 -0.15 -2.29
C GLY A 41 -2.44 0.18 -1.10
N PRO A 42 -1.30 0.88 -1.32
CA PRO A 42 -0.31 1.14 -0.27
C PRO A 42 -0.85 1.94 0.92
N VAL A 43 -1.76 2.88 0.68
CA VAL A 43 -2.36 3.73 1.72
C VAL A 43 -3.25 2.90 2.65
N TYR A 44 -4.13 2.07 2.08
CA TYR A 44 -5.00 1.20 2.87
C TYR A 44 -4.20 0.23 3.72
N LYS A 45 -3.19 -0.45 3.14
CA LYS A 45 -2.24 -1.30 3.88
C LYS A 45 -1.59 -0.57 5.05
N SER A 46 -1.02 0.61 4.78
CA SER A 46 -0.30 1.39 5.78
C SER A 46 -1.20 1.88 6.92
N ALA A 47 -2.42 2.32 6.59
CA ALA A 47 -3.40 2.76 7.58
C ALA A 47 -3.91 1.59 8.43
N TRP A 48 -4.20 0.46 7.81
CA TRP A 48 -4.63 -0.76 8.48
C TRP A 48 -3.62 -1.26 9.51
N ASN A 49 -2.33 -1.22 9.15
CA ASN A 49 -1.25 -1.65 10.02
C ASN A 49 -1.15 -0.83 11.32
N LEU A 50 -1.61 0.43 11.34
CA LEU A 50 -1.70 1.21 12.59
C LEU A 50 -2.71 0.63 13.59
N GLY A 51 -3.69 -0.14 13.11
CA GLY A 51 -4.67 -0.81 13.96
C GLY A 51 -4.04 -1.77 14.96
N HIS A 52 -2.89 -2.37 14.63
CA HIS A 52 -2.11 -3.19 15.57
C HIS A 52 -1.68 -2.40 16.81
N ILE A 53 -1.16 -1.18 16.64
CA ILE A 53 -0.76 -0.32 17.76
C ILE A 53 -1.96 -0.06 18.67
N LEU A 54 -3.12 0.26 18.08
CA LEU A 54 -4.35 0.52 18.84
C LEU A 54 -4.84 -0.73 19.57
N LEU A 55 -4.92 -1.87 18.88
CA LEU A 55 -5.40 -3.13 19.46
C LEU A 55 -4.55 -3.52 20.69
N PHE A 56 -3.23 -3.50 20.55
CA PHE A 56 -2.33 -3.93 21.63
C PHE A 56 -2.27 -2.92 22.79
N ALA A 57 -2.47 -1.63 22.52
CA ALA A 57 -2.69 -0.64 23.58
C ALA A 57 -3.97 -0.96 24.37
N LEU A 58 -5.08 -1.24 23.70
CA LEU A 58 -6.36 -1.59 24.33
C LEU A 58 -6.30 -2.92 25.09
N LEU A 59 -5.65 -3.95 24.52
CA LEU A 59 -5.44 -5.23 25.20
C LEU A 59 -4.61 -5.04 26.47
N THR A 60 -3.58 -4.21 26.43
CA THR A 60 -2.76 -3.89 27.60
C THR A 60 -3.58 -3.17 28.69
N LEU A 61 -4.47 -2.26 28.31
CA LEU A 61 -5.44 -1.63 29.24
C LEU A 61 -6.49 -2.60 29.80
N THR A 62 -6.85 -3.62 29.03
CA THR A 62 -7.82 -4.65 29.41
C THR A 62 -7.22 -5.63 30.40
N VAL A 63 -6.04 -6.15 30.10
CA VAL A 63 -5.31 -7.13 30.92
C VAL A 63 -4.74 -6.49 32.18
N LYS A 64 -4.30 -5.22 32.10
CA LYS A 64 -3.67 -4.49 33.21
C LYS A 64 -2.50 -5.26 33.85
N PRO A 65 -1.47 -5.66 33.07
CA PRO A 65 -0.38 -6.50 33.55
C PRO A 65 0.38 -5.90 34.75
N TRP A 66 0.33 -4.57 34.92
CA TRP A 66 0.88 -3.87 36.09
C TRP A 66 0.20 -4.17 37.42
N GLN A 67 -0.91 -4.91 37.45
CA GLN A 67 -1.51 -5.39 38.71
C GLN A 67 -0.66 -6.53 39.32
N TRP A 68 0.01 -7.31 38.47
CA TRP A 68 0.81 -8.46 38.89
C TRP A 68 2.33 -8.22 38.75
N LEU A 69 2.74 -7.36 37.81
CA LEU A 69 4.15 -7.15 37.47
C LEU A 69 4.55 -5.69 37.65
N TYR A 70 5.81 -5.47 38.03
CA TYR A 70 6.34 -4.14 38.30
C TYR A 70 7.77 -3.99 37.78
N GLY A 71 8.19 -2.74 37.54
CA GLY A 71 9.55 -2.41 37.11
C GLY A 71 9.94 -3.14 35.82
N TRP A 72 11.20 -3.58 35.72
CA TRP A 72 11.75 -4.24 34.54
C TRP A 72 11.06 -5.57 34.19
N ARG A 73 10.50 -6.28 35.18
CA ARG A 73 9.78 -7.56 34.96
C ARG A 73 8.52 -7.37 34.13
N LEU A 74 7.79 -6.27 34.35
CA LEU A 74 6.61 -5.91 33.54
C LEU A 74 6.98 -5.78 32.07
N TRP A 75 8.07 -5.04 31.78
CA TRP A 75 8.56 -4.83 30.42
C TRP A 75 9.02 -6.14 29.78
N LEU A 76 9.80 -6.96 30.50
CA LEU A 76 10.33 -8.22 29.97
C LEU A 76 9.21 -9.20 29.66
N VAL A 77 8.28 -9.43 30.60
CA VAL A 77 7.21 -10.41 30.42
C VAL A 77 6.26 -9.99 29.30
N VAL A 78 5.83 -8.72 29.25
CA VAL A 78 4.94 -8.25 28.18
C VAL A 78 5.62 -8.39 26.81
N THR A 79 6.90 -8.00 26.72
CA THR A 79 7.67 -8.16 25.48
C THR A 79 7.80 -9.63 25.10
N GLY A 80 8.19 -10.50 26.04
CA GLY A 80 8.36 -11.93 25.81
C GLY A 80 7.08 -12.63 25.38
N VAL A 81 5.93 -12.28 25.98
CA VAL A 81 4.62 -12.81 25.58
C VAL A 81 4.27 -12.39 24.16
N LEU A 82 4.49 -11.13 23.79
CA LEU A 82 4.20 -10.64 22.44
C LEU A 82 5.12 -11.25 21.37
N LEU A 83 6.41 -11.41 21.68
CA LEU A 83 7.36 -12.13 20.82
C LEU A 83 6.95 -13.60 20.63
N ALA A 84 6.65 -14.29 21.74
CA ALA A 84 6.22 -15.69 21.69
C ALA A 84 4.91 -15.85 20.90
N MET A 85 3.98 -14.91 21.05
CA MET A 85 2.72 -14.92 20.29
C MET A 85 2.94 -14.67 18.79
N GLY A 86 3.82 -13.72 18.43
CA GLY A 86 4.19 -13.49 17.03
C GLY A 86 4.79 -14.75 16.38
N ILE A 87 5.76 -15.37 17.06
CA ILE A 87 6.37 -16.63 16.61
C ILE A 87 5.33 -17.75 16.52
N ALA A 88 4.41 -17.85 17.49
CA ALA A 88 3.35 -18.86 17.45
C ALA A 88 2.41 -18.66 16.25
N ILE A 89 2.04 -17.42 15.92
CA ILE A 89 1.22 -17.10 14.75
C ILE A 89 1.97 -17.46 13.47
N GLU A 90 3.26 -17.13 13.36
CA GLU A 90 4.10 -17.50 12.23
C GLU A 90 4.18 -19.03 12.03
N LEU A 91 4.38 -19.78 13.11
CA LEU A 91 4.42 -21.25 13.06
C LEU A 91 3.07 -21.86 12.67
N LEU A 92 1.96 -21.28 13.12
CA LEU A 92 0.61 -21.71 12.74
C LEU A 92 0.27 -21.38 11.28
N GLN A 93 0.87 -20.31 10.74
CA GLN A 93 0.69 -19.87 9.35
C GLN A 93 1.75 -20.42 8.40
N TYR A 94 2.70 -21.23 8.89
CA TYR A 94 3.79 -21.81 8.10
C TYR A 94 3.26 -22.62 6.92
N GLY A 95 3.50 -22.13 5.70
CA GLY A 95 3.04 -22.72 4.43
C GLY A 95 1.90 -21.95 3.74
N GLN A 96 1.24 -21.01 4.43
CA GLN A 96 0.40 -19.98 3.79
C GLN A 96 1.28 -18.74 3.58
N HIS A 97 1.23 -18.10 2.41
CA HIS A 97 2.08 -16.96 2.02
C HIS A 97 1.73 -15.66 2.78
N LEU A 98 1.66 -15.72 4.11
CA LEU A 98 1.51 -14.56 4.99
C LEU A 98 2.90 -14.28 5.55
N ASP A 99 3.64 -13.43 4.85
CA ASP A 99 4.93 -12.94 5.35
C ASP A 99 4.67 -12.20 6.66
N MET A 100 5.16 -12.73 7.78
CA MET A 100 5.15 -11.97 9.02
C MET A 100 6.11 -10.80 8.84
N GLU A 101 5.57 -9.61 8.58
CA GLU A 101 6.37 -8.41 8.61
C GLU A 101 6.85 -8.22 10.05
N TRP A 102 8.16 -8.31 10.29
CA TRP A 102 8.77 -7.98 11.60
C TRP A 102 8.30 -6.62 12.16
N ARG A 103 7.82 -5.73 11.27
CA ARG A 103 7.21 -4.46 11.61
C ARG A 103 5.85 -4.58 12.30
N ASP A 104 5.05 -5.61 12.04
CA ASP A 104 3.79 -5.87 12.77
C ASP A 104 4.06 -6.24 14.22
N LEU A 105 5.07 -7.09 14.46
CA LEU A 105 5.54 -7.40 15.80
C LEU A 105 6.02 -6.14 16.54
N LEU A 106 6.74 -5.25 15.86
CA LEU A 106 7.14 -3.96 16.40
C LEU A 106 5.92 -3.08 16.75
N ARG A 107 4.92 -2.98 15.88
CA ARG A 107 3.69 -2.21 16.12
C ARG A 107 2.92 -2.74 17.33
N ASN A 108 2.83 -4.05 17.51
CA ASN A 108 2.22 -4.70 18.68
C ASN A 108 2.95 -4.29 19.98
N LEU A 109 4.29 -4.30 19.95
CA LEU A 109 5.14 -3.86 21.07
C LEU A 109 4.95 -2.37 21.37
N ILE A 110 4.93 -1.51 20.34
CA ILE A 110 4.72 -0.06 20.49
C ILE A 110 3.39 0.20 21.21
N GLY A 111 2.29 -0.44 20.77
CA GLY A 111 0.97 -0.29 21.41
C GLY A 111 1.00 -0.60 22.91
N SER A 112 1.62 -1.72 23.28
CA SER A 112 1.69 -2.16 24.68
C SER A 112 2.63 -1.29 25.53
N TRP A 113 3.80 -0.95 24.99
CA TRP A 113 4.79 -0.11 25.66
C TRP A 113 4.31 1.33 25.86
N LEU A 114 3.50 1.87 24.94
CA LEU A 114 2.88 3.19 25.11
C LEU A 114 2.07 3.24 26.40
N ILE A 115 1.22 2.25 26.65
CA ILE A 115 0.40 2.21 27.87
C ILE A 115 1.27 2.04 29.12
N ILE A 116 2.25 1.13 29.08
CA ILE A 116 3.14 0.86 30.23
C ILE A 116 3.99 2.09 30.57
N ALA A 117 4.50 2.80 29.58
CA ALA A 117 5.37 3.98 29.75
C ALA A 117 4.60 5.22 30.21
N TRP A 118 3.43 5.48 29.63
CA TRP A 118 2.68 6.72 29.86
C TRP A 118 1.77 6.66 31.09
N ARG A 119 1.25 5.49 31.46
CA ARG A 119 0.37 5.34 32.62
C ARG A 119 0.96 5.94 33.92
N PRO A 120 2.22 5.64 34.31
CA PRO A 120 2.80 6.20 35.52
C PRO A 120 2.88 7.73 35.51
N LEU A 121 3.05 8.36 34.34
CA LEU A 121 3.12 9.81 34.21
C LEU A 121 1.74 10.47 34.36
N LEU A 122 0.69 9.79 33.90
CA LEU A 122 -0.69 10.28 33.95
C LEU A 122 -1.33 10.06 35.33
N VAL A 123 -1.04 8.94 36.00
CA VAL A 123 -1.75 8.50 37.21
C VAL A 123 -0.95 8.66 38.51
N SER A 124 0.39 8.62 38.48
CA SER A 124 1.20 8.70 39.70
C SER A 124 1.50 10.15 40.11
N GLU A 125 1.59 10.43 41.42
CA GLU A 125 2.04 11.72 41.93
C GLU A 125 3.54 11.96 41.71
N ASN A 126 4.35 10.89 41.68
CA ASN A 126 5.79 10.98 41.42
C ASN A 126 6.11 10.93 39.91
N ARG A 127 5.66 11.99 39.20
CA ARG A 127 5.73 12.14 37.73
C ARG A 127 7.13 12.39 37.17
N LYS A 128 8.13 12.70 38.00
CA LYS A 128 9.42 13.29 37.57
C LYS A 128 10.61 12.33 37.61
N ALA A 129 10.40 11.01 37.69
CA ALA A 129 11.52 10.07 37.55
C ALA A 129 12.05 10.09 36.11
N ALA A 130 13.29 10.55 35.90
CA ALA A 130 13.90 10.73 34.58
C ALA A 130 13.80 9.47 33.69
N GLY A 131 13.96 8.27 34.28
CA GLY A 131 13.81 7.01 33.56
C GLY A 131 12.38 6.77 33.01
N LYS A 132 11.33 7.19 33.72
CA LYS A 132 9.93 7.05 33.24
C LYS A 132 9.66 8.01 32.07
N GLN A 133 10.17 9.23 32.16
CA GLN A 133 10.06 10.23 31.09
C GLN A 133 10.84 9.79 29.85
N LEU A 134 12.04 9.22 30.04
CA LEU A 134 12.82 8.67 28.94
C LEU A 134 12.08 7.55 28.21
N MET A 135 11.49 6.59 28.92
CA MET A 135 10.71 5.51 28.30
C MET A 135 9.45 6.02 27.59
N ALA A 136 8.77 7.03 28.15
CA ALA A 136 7.63 7.67 27.50
C ALA A 136 8.05 8.41 26.23
N ALA A 137 9.20 9.11 26.25
CA ALA A 137 9.76 9.77 25.08
C ALA A 137 10.16 8.77 23.99
N ILE A 138 10.83 7.66 24.34
CA ILE A 138 11.22 6.60 23.39
C ILE A 138 9.97 6.02 22.71
N THR A 139 8.95 5.64 23.50
CA THR A 139 7.72 5.06 22.94
C THR A 139 6.94 6.06 22.08
N ALA A 140 6.96 7.35 22.42
CA ALA A 140 6.39 8.40 21.60
C ALA A 140 7.15 8.61 20.28
N LEU A 141 8.48 8.56 20.31
CA LEU A 141 9.30 8.64 19.11
C LEU A 141 9.06 7.44 18.18
N LEU A 142 8.91 6.23 18.72
CA LEU A 142 8.55 5.05 17.95
C LEU A 142 7.15 5.18 17.31
N LEU A 143 6.17 5.71 18.04
CA LEU A 143 4.85 5.99 17.50
C LEU A 143 4.91 7.05 16.38
N LEU A 144 5.63 8.15 16.62
CA LEU A 144 5.82 9.21 15.62
C LEU A 144 6.53 8.69 14.37
N PHE A 145 7.48 7.77 14.52
CA PHE A 145 8.15 7.12 13.40
C PHE A 145 7.18 6.28 12.55
N GLU A 146 6.30 5.47 13.17
CA GLU A 146 5.27 4.73 12.43
C GLU A 146 4.27 5.68 11.75
N LEU A 147 3.81 6.72 12.44
CA LEU A 147 2.90 7.73 11.86
C LEU A 147 3.56 8.49 10.69
N ALA A 148 4.84 8.86 10.82
CA ALA A 148 5.60 9.49 9.75
C ALA A 148 5.75 8.56 8.54
N SER A 149 5.97 7.26 8.76
CA SER A 149 6.03 6.27 7.68
C SER A 149 4.71 6.20 6.91
N VAL A 150 3.57 6.17 7.59
CA VAL A 150 2.24 6.19 6.94
C VAL A 150 2.02 7.53 6.22
N ALA A 151 2.38 8.64 6.86
CA ALA A 151 2.24 9.97 6.26
C ALA A 151 3.08 10.11 4.98
N GLN A 152 4.28 9.50 4.91
CA GLN A 152 5.08 9.47 3.70
C GLN A 152 4.39 8.68 2.57
N VAL A 153 3.75 7.55 2.87
CA VAL A 153 2.99 6.77 1.87
C VAL A 153 1.80 7.58 1.35
N VAL A 154 1.04 8.21 2.25
CA VAL A 154 -0.08 9.08 1.88
C VAL A 154 0.38 10.28 1.04
N ALA A 155 1.47 10.94 1.45
CA ALA A 155 2.01 12.08 0.72
C ALA A 155 2.49 11.69 -0.69
N ARG A 156 3.13 10.53 -0.85
CA ARG A 156 3.52 9.99 -2.16
C ARG A 156 2.30 9.70 -3.04
N GLN A 157 1.28 9.03 -2.50
CA GLN A 157 0.05 8.76 -3.24
C GLN A 157 -0.63 10.06 -3.69
N PHE A 158 -0.72 11.04 -2.79
CA PHE A 158 -1.30 12.34 -3.10
C PHE A 158 -0.50 13.12 -4.15
N GLN A 159 0.84 13.05 -4.11
CA GLN A 159 1.70 13.62 -5.14
C GLN A 159 1.48 12.94 -6.50
N MET A 160 1.27 11.62 -6.52
CA MET A 160 0.95 10.89 -7.75
C MET A 160 -0.39 11.33 -8.34
N THR A 161 -1.45 11.49 -7.53
CA THR A 161 -2.75 11.98 -8.03
C THR A 161 -2.65 13.36 -8.68
N ARG A 162 -1.68 14.20 -8.26
CA ARG A 162 -1.42 15.51 -8.89
C ARG A 162 -0.70 15.43 -10.24
N GLN A 163 -0.23 14.25 -10.66
CA GLN A 163 0.39 14.07 -11.98
C GLN A 163 -0.66 13.95 -13.09
N LEU A 164 -1.91 13.62 -12.73
CA LEU A 164 -3.03 13.65 -13.67
C LEU A 164 -3.14 15.03 -14.34
N PRO A 165 -3.40 15.10 -15.66
CA PRO A 165 -3.77 13.99 -16.55
C PRO A 165 -2.63 13.06 -17.01
N ALA A 166 -1.36 13.40 -16.79
CA ALA A 166 -0.24 12.58 -17.23
C ALA A 166 -0.08 11.33 -16.34
N LEU A 167 0.01 10.15 -16.97
CA LEU A 167 0.23 8.89 -16.25
C LEU A 167 1.71 8.63 -15.95
N TYR A 168 2.61 9.33 -16.65
CA TYR A 168 4.04 9.28 -16.42
C TYR A 168 4.70 10.64 -16.74
N ASP A 169 5.58 11.11 -15.86
CA ASP A 169 6.39 12.31 -16.11
C ASP A 169 7.67 11.95 -16.88
N PHE A 170 7.69 12.28 -18.17
CA PHE A 170 8.80 12.03 -19.09
C PHE A 170 10.05 12.88 -18.80
N ARG A 171 10.04 13.76 -17.81
CA ARG A 171 11.25 14.49 -17.37
C ARG A 171 12.08 13.68 -16.36
N LEU A 172 11.55 12.58 -15.84
CA LEU A 172 12.22 11.76 -14.84
C LEU A 172 13.37 10.94 -15.45
N ASP A 173 14.52 10.95 -14.76
CA ASP A 173 15.72 10.21 -15.18
C ASP A 173 15.68 8.71 -14.88
N LYS A 174 14.83 8.29 -13.93
CA LYS A 174 14.78 6.92 -13.41
C LYS A 174 13.40 6.29 -13.63
N PRO A 175 13.11 5.75 -14.82
CA PRO A 175 11.82 5.14 -15.12
C PRO A 175 11.55 3.84 -14.32
N SER A 176 12.60 3.17 -13.82
CA SER A 176 12.51 1.88 -13.13
C SER A 176 11.72 1.89 -11.81
N ALA A 177 11.42 3.06 -11.26
CA ALA A 177 10.52 3.18 -10.09
C ALA A 177 9.03 3.08 -10.45
N PHE A 178 8.70 3.21 -11.75
CA PHE A 178 7.34 3.24 -12.28
C PHE A 178 7.08 2.05 -13.21
N TRP A 179 8.11 1.65 -13.94
CA TRP A 179 8.05 0.65 -14.99
C TRP A 179 8.93 -0.57 -14.69
N SER A 180 8.44 -1.71 -15.14
CA SER A 180 9.16 -2.99 -15.16
C SER A 180 9.41 -3.42 -16.61
N GLY A 181 10.62 -3.90 -16.92
CA GLY A 181 10.99 -4.43 -18.24
C GLY A 181 12.21 -3.74 -18.90
N PRO A 182 12.59 -4.17 -20.12
CA PRO A 182 13.73 -3.63 -20.88
C PRO A 182 13.42 -2.24 -21.45
N LEU A 183 13.61 -1.22 -20.63
CA LEU A 183 13.31 0.17 -20.97
C LEU A 183 14.41 1.13 -20.47
N THR A 184 14.66 2.18 -21.24
CA THR A 184 15.61 3.24 -20.88
C THR A 184 15.07 4.62 -21.23
N ALA A 185 15.39 5.64 -20.43
CA ALA A 185 15.10 7.03 -20.78
C ALA A 185 16.06 7.48 -21.90
N SER A 186 15.54 8.19 -22.90
CA SER A 186 16.30 8.65 -24.07
C SER A 186 15.90 10.07 -24.47
N GLU A 187 16.80 10.82 -25.08
CA GLU A 187 16.47 12.12 -25.69
C GLU A 187 16.02 11.97 -27.15
N ALA A 188 16.20 10.78 -27.74
CA ALA A 188 15.82 10.51 -29.12
C ALA A 188 14.30 10.58 -29.31
N HIS A 189 13.85 11.30 -30.34
CA HIS A 189 12.45 11.44 -30.71
C HIS A 189 11.54 12.03 -29.62
N ALA A 190 12.12 12.62 -28.57
CA ALA A 190 11.37 13.21 -27.47
C ALA A 190 10.58 14.44 -27.94
N LEU A 191 9.48 14.71 -27.24
CA LEU A 191 8.75 15.96 -27.39
C LEU A 191 9.55 17.09 -26.73
N GLU A 192 9.30 18.33 -27.15
CA GLU A 192 10.05 19.48 -26.66
C GLU A 192 9.96 19.61 -25.14
N GLY A 193 11.11 19.67 -24.47
CA GLY A 193 11.20 19.77 -23.00
C GLY A 193 10.95 18.46 -22.23
N SER A 194 10.86 17.32 -22.90
CA SER A 194 10.73 16.00 -22.28
C SER A 194 11.81 15.02 -22.74
N LYS A 195 11.86 13.83 -22.13
CA LYS A 195 12.54 12.65 -22.67
C LYS A 195 11.54 11.74 -23.37
N SER A 196 12.02 10.72 -24.04
CA SER A 196 11.24 9.56 -24.48
C SER A 196 11.66 8.33 -23.68
N LEU A 197 10.79 7.33 -23.66
CA LEU A 197 11.13 6.02 -23.11
C LEU A 197 11.39 5.06 -24.27
N ARG A 198 12.65 4.66 -24.46
CA ARG A 198 13.03 3.61 -25.39
C ARG A 198 12.67 2.26 -24.78
N ILE A 199 11.81 1.52 -25.48
CA ILE A 199 11.40 0.16 -25.15
C ILE A 199 12.15 -0.77 -26.10
N ASP A 200 12.98 -1.65 -25.54
CA ASP A 200 13.71 -2.65 -26.30
C ASP A 200 12.91 -3.96 -26.32
N LEU A 201 12.52 -4.40 -27.50
CA LEU A 201 11.69 -5.59 -27.73
C LEU A 201 12.56 -6.71 -28.30
N GLY A 202 12.63 -7.84 -27.61
CA GLY A 202 13.27 -9.08 -28.04
C GLY A 202 12.34 -10.01 -28.82
N THR A 203 12.77 -11.27 -28.97
CA THR A 203 12.10 -12.31 -29.78
C THR A 203 11.30 -13.31 -28.94
N GLU A 204 11.26 -13.11 -27.62
CA GLU A 204 10.50 -13.93 -26.68
C GLU A 204 8.99 -13.90 -26.92
N ALA A 205 8.28 -14.84 -26.28
CA ALA A 205 6.83 -14.99 -26.44
C ALA A 205 6.06 -13.69 -26.12
N TYR A 206 6.48 -12.97 -25.07
CA TYR A 206 5.97 -11.67 -24.71
C TYR A 206 7.15 -10.77 -24.36
N SER A 207 7.43 -9.79 -25.22
CA SER A 207 8.51 -8.84 -25.04
C SER A 207 7.94 -7.45 -24.83
N GLY A 208 8.25 -6.80 -23.71
CA GLY A 208 7.71 -5.47 -23.46
C GLY A 208 7.88 -4.99 -22.04
N VAL A 209 7.15 -3.93 -21.72
CA VAL A 209 7.22 -3.19 -20.46
C VAL A 209 5.86 -3.11 -19.80
N SER A 210 5.85 -2.96 -18.48
CA SER A 210 4.65 -2.71 -17.69
C SER A 210 4.84 -1.47 -16.84
N LEU A 211 3.86 -0.58 -16.83
CA LEU A 211 3.73 0.52 -15.89
C LEU A 211 2.89 0.00 -14.71
N ASP A 212 3.50 -0.08 -13.53
CA ASP A 212 2.93 -0.72 -12.33
C ASP A 212 2.57 0.30 -11.23
N ASN A 213 3.16 1.50 -11.30
CA ASN A 213 3.02 2.54 -10.29
C ASN A 213 2.67 3.85 -10.99
N PHE A 214 1.38 4.18 -11.04
CA PHE A 214 0.82 5.36 -11.70
C PHE A 214 -0.50 5.74 -11.00
N PRO A 215 -1.07 6.92 -11.27
CA PRO A 215 -2.36 7.30 -10.69
C PRO A 215 -3.44 6.31 -11.13
N SER A 216 -4.02 5.58 -10.18
CA SER A 216 -4.94 4.45 -10.42
C SER A 216 -6.38 4.86 -10.68
N ASP A 217 -6.80 6.04 -10.19
CA ASP A 217 -8.16 6.54 -10.36
C ASP A 217 -8.30 7.30 -11.68
N TRP A 218 -8.87 6.62 -12.67
CA TRP A 218 -9.10 7.13 -14.02
C TRP A 218 -10.53 7.64 -14.21
N ARG A 219 -11.36 7.68 -13.16
CA ARG A 219 -12.72 8.21 -13.24
C ARG A 219 -12.68 9.70 -13.55
N GLY A 220 -13.68 10.17 -14.27
CA GLY A 220 -13.81 11.58 -14.67
C GLY A 220 -13.04 11.97 -15.92
N PHE A 221 -12.22 11.06 -16.47
CA PHE A 221 -11.62 11.19 -17.80
C PHE A 221 -12.47 10.42 -18.83
N ALA A 222 -12.36 10.80 -20.10
CA ALA A 222 -13.07 10.19 -21.21
C ALA A 222 -12.18 9.27 -22.06
N THR A 223 -10.89 9.60 -22.21
CA THR A 223 -9.98 8.87 -23.09
C THR A 223 -8.59 8.66 -22.48
N LEU A 224 -7.94 7.58 -22.89
CA LEU A 224 -6.51 7.33 -22.73
C LEU A 224 -5.81 7.65 -24.05
N SER A 225 -4.81 8.52 -24.02
CA SER A 225 -3.99 8.89 -25.16
C SER A 225 -2.54 8.47 -24.96
N LEU A 226 -1.96 7.83 -25.97
CA LEU A 226 -0.57 7.41 -25.96
C LEU A 226 0.08 7.69 -27.32
N THR A 227 1.29 8.25 -27.29
CA THR A 227 2.05 8.58 -28.49
C THR A 227 3.34 7.76 -28.52
N LEU A 228 3.51 6.98 -29.58
CA LEU A 228 4.66 6.10 -29.81
C LEU A 228 5.37 6.48 -31.11
N PHE A 229 6.69 6.33 -31.16
CA PHE A 229 7.49 6.46 -32.36
C PHE A 229 8.13 5.12 -32.72
N ASN A 230 7.81 4.62 -33.92
CA ASN A 230 8.43 3.45 -34.51
C ASN A 230 9.61 3.90 -35.41
N PRO A 231 10.87 3.68 -35.01
CA PRO A 231 12.05 4.04 -35.79
C PRO A 231 12.29 3.11 -37.00
N GLY A 232 11.58 1.99 -37.08
CA GLY A 232 11.73 1.01 -38.14
C GLY A 232 11.08 1.44 -39.46
N THR A 233 11.49 0.80 -40.54
CA THR A 233 10.92 1.02 -41.89
C THR A 233 9.71 0.15 -42.20
N ARG A 234 9.30 -0.72 -41.25
CA ARG A 234 8.15 -1.63 -41.39
C ARG A 234 7.17 -1.42 -40.23
N PRO A 235 5.87 -1.68 -40.45
CA PRO A 235 4.89 -1.66 -39.37
C PRO A 235 5.24 -2.67 -38.26
N LEU A 236 4.90 -2.31 -37.03
CA LEU A 236 5.11 -3.12 -35.84
C LEU A 236 3.81 -3.28 -35.07
N SER A 237 3.37 -4.53 -34.90
CA SER A 237 2.21 -4.83 -34.06
C SER A 237 2.64 -4.97 -32.60
N MET A 238 2.03 -4.16 -31.74
CA MET A 238 2.12 -4.26 -30.29
C MET A 238 0.74 -4.53 -29.69
N THR A 239 0.71 -4.88 -28.41
CA THR A 239 -0.50 -5.04 -27.61
C THR A 239 -0.43 -4.07 -26.43
N LEU A 240 -1.50 -3.33 -26.24
CA LEU A 240 -1.80 -2.60 -25.02
C LEU A 240 -2.68 -3.48 -24.14
N ARG A 241 -2.22 -3.74 -22.92
CA ARG A 241 -2.97 -4.45 -21.90
C ARG A 241 -3.24 -3.53 -20.73
N ILE A 242 -4.49 -3.48 -20.26
CA ILE A 242 -4.85 -2.71 -19.06
C ILE A 242 -5.68 -3.61 -18.15
N ASN A 243 -5.37 -3.60 -16.86
CA ASN A 243 -6.14 -4.33 -15.86
C ASN A 243 -6.22 -3.56 -14.54
N ASP A 244 -7.28 -3.80 -13.79
CA ASP A 244 -7.51 -3.28 -12.45
C ASP A 244 -7.02 -4.27 -11.37
N VAL A 245 -7.24 -3.89 -10.11
CA VAL A 245 -6.90 -4.71 -8.93
C VAL A 245 -7.71 -6.01 -8.88
N GLU A 246 -8.97 -6.01 -9.35
CA GLU A 246 -9.82 -7.21 -9.29
C GLU A 246 -9.33 -8.31 -10.25
N HIS A 247 -8.82 -7.94 -11.43
CA HIS A 247 -8.22 -8.90 -12.36
C HIS A 247 -7.01 -9.64 -11.77
N ASP A 248 -6.17 -8.90 -11.05
CA ASP A 248 -5.01 -9.44 -10.36
C ASP A 248 -5.48 -10.56 -9.39
N ARG A 249 -6.66 -10.41 -8.76
CA ARG A 249 -7.27 -11.41 -7.86
C ARG A 249 -7.86 -12.62 -8.61
N SER A 250 -8.32 -12.48 -9.84
CA SER A 250 -9.05 -13.50 -10.58
C SER A 250 -8.14 -14.46 -11.38
N ALA A 251 -7.19 -15.14 -10.73
CA ALA A 251 -6.31 -16.15 -11.37
C ALA A 251 -5.70 -15.75 -12.74
N ASN A 252 -5.56 -14.44 -13.03
CA ASN A 252 -5.17 -13.88 -14.32
C ASN A 252 -6.04 -14.30 -15.53
N ALA A 253 -7.36 -14.42 -15.36
CA ALA A 253 -8.29 -14.78 -16.43
C ALA A 253 -8.20 -13.82 -17.64
N TYR A 254 -7.80 -14.33 -18.82
CA TYR A 254 -7.50 -13.49 -19.99
C TYR A 254 -8.65 -12.57 -20.41
N ASN A 255 -9.90 -13.02 -20.25
CA ASN A 255 -11.13 -12.33 -20.59
C ASN A 255 -11.58 -11.30 -19.55
N ASP A 256 -10.80 -11.09 -18.49
CA ASP A 256 -11.11 -10.17 -17.40
C ASP A 256 -10.26 -8.89 -17.45
N ARG A 257 -9.79 -8.51 -18.64
CA ARG A 257 -8.89 -7.37 -18.84
C ARG A 257 -9.02 -6.79 -20.24
N PHE A 258 -8.64 -5.52 -20.38
CA PHE A 258 -8.56 -4.89 -21.68
C PHE A 258 -7.30 -5.34 -22.41
N ASN A 259 -7.45 -5.78 -23.66
CA ASN A 259 -6.36 -6.00 -24.60
C ASN A 259 -6.72 -5.38 -25.93
N SER A 260 -5.89 -4.47 -26.42
CA SER A 260 -6.04 -3.91 -27.76
C SER A 260 -4.74 -4.04 -28.53
N ARG A 261 -4.88 -4.37 -29.82
CA ARG A 261 -3.75 -4.36 -30.74
C ARG A 261 -3.45 -2.92 -31.16
N LEU A 262 -2.16 -2.58 -31.20
CA LEU A 262 -1.63 -1.32 -31.69
C LEU A 262 -0.76 -1.61 -32.92
N ASP A 263 -1.22 -1.23 -34.11
CA ASP A 263 -0.43 -1.39 -35.34
C ASP A 263 0.34 -0.11 -35.64
N LEU A 264 1.60 -0.06 -35.20
CA LEU A 264 2.47 1.12 -35.30
C LEU A 264 3.09 1.21 -36.70
N GLN A 265 2.68 2.21 -37.47
CA GLN A 265 3.34 2.55 -38.73
C GLN A 265 4.73 3.14 -38.48
N PRO A 266 5.66 3.09 -39.46
CA PRO A 266 6.90 3.85 -39.38
C PRO A 266 6.64 5.33 -39.03
N GLY A 267 7.37 5.87 -38.06
CA GLY A 267 7.21 7.24 -37.58
C GLY A 267 6.32 7.37 -36.33
N VAL A 268 5.71 8.55 -36.15
CA VAL A 268 4.88 8.89 -34.98
C VAL A 268 3.48 8.30 -35.13
N ASN A 269 3.00 7.65 -34.08
CA ASN A 269 1.66 7.09 -33.97
C ASN A 269 1.02 7.58 -32.67
N THR A 270 -0.10 8.28 -32.76
CA THR A 270 -0.94 8.63 -31.60
C THR A 270 -2.18 7.75 -31.61
N VAL A 271 -2.42 7.06 -30.50
CA VAL A 271 -3.58 6.19 -30.31
C VAL A 271 -4.40 6.75 -29.16
N THR A 272 -5.68 6.97 -29.41
CA THR A 272 -6.66 7.45 -28.43
C THR A 272 -7.72 6.38 -28.22
N ILE A 273 -7.93 5.98 -26.97
CA ILE A 273 -8.82 4.88 -26.60
C ILE A 273 -9.88 5.43 -25.64
N PRO A 274 -11.18 5.29 -25.95
CA PRO A 274 -12.24 5.64 -25.01
C PRO A 274 -12.12 4.82 -23.71
N LEU A 275 -12.11 5.49 -22.55
CA LEU A 275 -12.07 4.79 -21.27
C LEU A 275 -13.29 3.89 -21.06
N ALA A 276 -14.45 4.25 -21.64
CA ALA A 276 -15.63 3.39 -21.65
C ALA A 276 -15.37 2.01 -22.31
N ALA A 277 -14.50 1.95 -23.32
CA ALA A 277 -14.13 0.68 -23.96
C ALA A 277 -13.19 -0.17 -23.07
N ILE A 278 -12.37 0.48 -22.25
CA ILE A 278 -11.52 -0.18 -21.26
C ILE A 278 -12.38 -0.69 -20.10
N GLU A 279 -13.30 0.14 -19.63
CA GLU A 279 -14.27 -0.18 -18.58
C GLU A 279 -15.11 -1.41 -18.93
N GLN A 280 -15.60 -1.49 -20.18
CA GLN A 280 -16.47 -2.57 -20.65
C GLN A 280 -15.72 -3.80 -21.20
N ALA A 281 -14.38 -3.81 -21.12
CA ALA A 281 -13.57 -4.86 -21.72
C ALA A 281 -13.69 -6.24 -21.04
N PRO A 282 -13.76 -6.33 -19.70
CA PRO A 282 -13.96 -7.62 -19.04
C PRO A 282 -15.33 -8.22 -19.39
N GLU A 283 -15.39 -9.52 -19.70
CA GLU A 283 -16.62 -10.15 -20.20
C GLU A 283 -17.75 -10.25 -19.15
N GLN A 284 -17.38 -10.42 -17.88
CA GLN A 284 -18.31 -10.79 -16.81
C GLN A 284 -18.57 -9.65 -15.81
N ARG A 285 -17.90 -8.49 -15.98
CA ARG A 285 -17.98 -7.35 -15.07
C ARG A 285 -17.53 -6.06 -15.75
N SER A 286 -17.76 -4.94 -15.08
CA SER A 286 -17.08 -3.68 -15.43
C SER A 286 -15.68 -3.67 -14.79
N MET A 287 -14.70 -3.10 -15.48
CA MET A 287 -13.39 -2.79 -14.90
C MET A 287 -13.56 -1.67 -13.86
N ASP A 288 -12.96 -1.82 -12.69
CA ASP A 288 -12.95 -0.76 -11.66
C ASP A 288 -11.96 0.33 -12.06
N MET A 289 -12.50 1.38 -12.68
CA MET A 289 -11.73 2.53 -13.13
C MET A 289 -11.19 3.39 -11.97
N SER A 290 -11.57 3.14 -10.72
CA SER A 290 -10.99 3.83 -9.55
C SER A 290 -9.67 3.23 -9.08
N GLU A 291 -9.40 1.97 -9.46
CA GLU A 291 -8.27 1.18 -9.01
C GLU A 291 -7.60 0.48 -10.21
N VAL A 292 -7.33 1.23 -11.27
CA VAL A 292 -6.55 0.72 -12.42
C VAL A 292 -5.13 0.41 -11.95
N ARG A 293 -4.67 -0.82 -12.22
CA ARG A 293 -3.49 -1.38 -11.55
C ARG A 293 -2.27 -1.45 -12.43
N ARG A 294 -2.44 -1.80 -13.70
CA ARG A 294 -1.32 -2.06 -14.61
C ARG A 294 -1.65 -1.69 -16.04
N LEU A 295 -0.69 -1.05 -16.70
CA LEU A 295 -0.67 -0.85 -18.15
C LEU A 295 0.55 -1.55 -18.73
N GLY A 296 0.34 -2.52 -19.63
CA GLY A 296 1.39 -3.26 -20.32
C GLY A 296 1.47 -2.90 -21.79
N LEU A 297 2.68 -2.73 -22.31
CA LEU A 297 2.98 -2.56 -23.73
C LEU A 297 3.95 -3.65 -24.16
N PHE A 298 3.54 -4.56 -25.04
CA PHE A 298 4.39 -5.66 -25.47
C PHE A 298 4.14 -6.08 -26.91
N ALA A 299 5.15 -6.70 -27.52
CA ALA A 299 5.04 -7.45 -28.75
C ALA A 299 5.11 -8.96 -28.46
N THR A 300 4.57 -9.75 -29.38
CA THR A 300 4.51 -11.21 -29.23
C THR A 300 5.33 -11.88 -30.31
N ARG A 301 6.35 -12.67 -29.94
CA ARG A 301 7.17 -13.50 -30.85
C ARG A 301 7.68 -12.71 -32.06
N LEU A 302 8.41 -11.62 -31.82
CA LEU A 302 9.01 -10.87 -32.92
C LEU A 302 10.04 -11.75 -33.66
N PRO A 303 10.11 -11.64 -35.00
CA PRO A 303 11.09 -12.40 -35.78
C PRO A 303 12.53 -11.91 -35.56
N GLU A 304 12.70 -10.65 -35.15
CA GLU A 304 13.97 -10.01 -34.82
C GLU A 304 13.75 -8.93 -33.77
N PRO A 305 14.77 -8.59 -32.95
CA PRO A 305 14.65 -7.50 -31.99
C PRO A 305 14.29 -6.16 -32.64
N ARG A 306 13.49 -5.37 -31.92
CA ARG A 306 13.01 -4.04 -32.32
C ARG A 306 13.15 -3.06 -31.17
N SER A 307 13.07 -1.77 -31.47
CA SER A 307 12.90 -0.74 -30.47
C SER A 307 11.74 0.19 -30.86
N VAL A 308 11.05 0.72 -29.86
CA VAL A 308 9.97 1.71 -30.00
C VAL A 308 10.16 2.75 -28.92
N TYR A 309 9.80 4.00 -29.20
CA TYR A 309 9.90 5.09 -28.23
C TYR A 309 8.51 5.52 -27.80
N LEU A 310 8.21 5.48 -26.49
CA LEU A 310 7.00 6.08 -25.93
C LEU A 310 7.30 7.56 -25.63
N LEU A 311 6.47 8.45 -26.15
CA LEU A 311 6.67 9.91 -26.13
C LEU A 311 5.71 10.63 -25.18
N ALA A 312 4.47 10.15 -25.08
CA ALA A 312 3.45 10.72 -24.20
C ALA A 312 2.47 9.62 -23.75
N LEU A 313 1.90 9.80 -22.55
CA LEU A 313 0.89 8.92 -21.97
C LEU A 313 0.01 9.73 -21.00
N THR A 314 -1.23 10.02 -21.40
CA THR A 314 -2.12 10.95 -20.71
C THR A 314 -3.57 10.47 -20.72
N LEU A 315 -4.36 10.96 -19.76
CA LEU A 315 -5.82 10.85 -19.73
C LEU A 315 -6.45 12.19 -20.13
N ASP A 316 -7.54 12.18 -20.89
CA ASP A 316 -8.29 13.39 -21.28
C ASP A 316 -9.77 13.25 -20.93
#